data_AF-A0A968BZB8-F1
#
_entry.id   AF-A0A968BZB8-F1
#
_cell.length_a   1.000
_cell.length_b   1.000
_cell.length_c   1.000
_cell.angle_alpha   90.00
_cell.angle_beta   90.00
_cell.angle_gamma   90.00
#
_symmetry.space_group_name_H-M   'P 1'
#
loop_
_entity.id
_entity.type
_entity.pdbx_description
1 polymer ?
#
loop_
_entity_poly.entity_id
_entity_poly.type
_entity_poly.pdbx_seq_one_letter_code
_entity_poly.pdbx_strand_id
1 'polypeptide(L)'
;LDANPSMARILGYSSVNQLINGVPDALSACFSQSSIRHWVIRQLEKEGEVHGVEGTFETRQGEERWANVSIRTIFREDGEPSHLEGTFVDVTERRQRQEIEKERE
;
A
#
# COMPACT_ATOMS: atom_id res chain seq x y z
N LEU A 1 -12.14 -6.56 5.91
CA LEU A 1 -10.83 -6.09 5.42
C LEU A 1 -9.79 -6.86 6.21
N ASP A 2 -9.24 -7.92 5.63
CA ASP A 2 -8.14 -8.64 6.26
C ASP A 2 -6.84 -7.94 5.89
N ALA A 3 -6.06 -7.57 6.89
CA ALA A 3 -4.75 -6.96 6.69
C ALA A 3 -3.68 -7.84 7.34
N ASN A 4 -2.55 -8.00 6.68
CA ASN A 4 -1.41 -8.72 7.23
C ASN A 4 -0.89 -7.98 8.48
N PRO A 5 -0.66 -8.65 9.63
CA PRO A 5 -0.06 -8.05 10.82
C PRO A 5 1.26 -7.31 10.58
N SER A 6 2.03 -7.71 9.56
CA SER A 6 3.24 -6.99 9.16
C SER A 6 2.94 -5.58 8.64
N MET A 7 1.88 -5.40 7.86
CA MET A 7 1.45 -4.08 7.39
C MET A 7 1.07 -3.16 8.55
N ALA A 8 0.33 -3.68 9.55
CA ALA A 8 -0.01 -2.91 10.75
C ALA A 8 1.25 -2.42 11.47
N ARG A 9 2.26 -3.27 11.65
CA ARG A 9 3.54 -2.88 12.27
C ARG A 9 4.29 -1.82 11.47
N ILE A 10 4.38 -1.96 10.15
CA ILE A 10 5.07 -0.98 9.28
C ILE A 10 4.39 0.39 9.36
N LEU A 11 3.05 0.40 9.36
CA LEU A 11 2.26 1.63 9.47
C LEU A 11 2.23 2.23 10.89
N GLY A 12 2.85 1.57 11.87
CA GLY A 12 2.92 2.06 13.25
C GLY A 12 1.69 1.75 14.11
N TYR A 13 0.88 0.76 13.72
CA TYR A 13 -0.27 0.28 14.49
C TYR A 13 0.11 -0.95 15.32
N SER A 14 -0.37 -1.00 16.58
CA SER A 14 -0.09 -2.10 17.50
C SER A 14 -0.84 -3.40 17.15
N SER A 15 -1.88 -3.33 16.31
CA SER A 15 -2.65 -4.49 15.86
C SER A 15 -3.35 -4.23 14.54
N VAL A 16 -3.73 -5.29 13.83
CA VAL A 16 -4.54 -5.24 12.62
C VAL A 16 -5.88 -4.54 12.88
N ASN A 17 -6.52 -4.81 14.02
CA ASN A 17 -7.78 -4.14 14.38
C ASN A 17 -7.62 -2.63 14.55
N GLN A 18 -6.51 -2.16 15.13
CA GLN A 18 -6.27 -0.72 15.21
C GLN A 18 -6.03 -0.10 13.82
N LEU A 19 -5.35 -0.82 12.92
CA LEU A 19 -5.19 -0.38 11.54
C LEU A 19 -6.56 -0.26 10.86
N ILE A 20 -7.36 -1.31 10.87
CA ILE A 20 -8.69 -1.35 10.21
C ILE A 20 -9.61 -0.23 10.73
N ASN A 21 -9.58 0.04 12.05
CA ASN A 21 -10.41 1.11 12.64
C ASN A 21 -9.78 2.51 12.50
N GLY A 22 -8.50 2.60 12.15
CA GLY A 22 -7.75 3.85 12.08
C GLY A 22 -7.63 4.44 10.67
N VAL A 23 -7.95 3.67 9.63
CA VAL A 23 -7.85 4.11 8.23
C VAL A 23 -9.21 3.96 7.52
N PRO A 24 -9.57 4.88 6.62
CA PRO A 24 -10.80 4.79 5.84
C PRO A 24 -10.90 3.49 5.02
N ASP A 25 -9.79 3.11 4.39
CA ASP A 25 -9.70 1.93 3.53
C ASP A 25 -8.23 1.48 3.33
N ALA A 26 -8.01 0.30 2.75
CA ALA A 26 -6.66 -0.24 2.54
C ALA A 26 -5.80 0.62 1.60
N LEU A 27 -6.36 1.22 0.56
CA LEU A 27 -5.60 2.04 -0.39
C LEU A 27 -5.17 3.36 0.22
N SER A 28 -5.98 3.94 1.12
CA SER A 28 -5.62 5.11 1.92
C SER A 28 -4.43 4.85 2.85
N ALA A 29 -4.31 3.63 3.37
CA ALA A 29 -3.16 3.21 4.17
C ALA A 29 -1.91 2.94 3.31
N CYS A 30 -2.10 2.51 2.06
CA CYS A 30 -0.99 2.22 1.15
C CYS A 30 -0.43 3.46 0.45
N PHE A 31 -1.26 4.48 0.19
CA PHE A 31 -0.87 5.66 -0.57
C PHE A 31 -1.51 6.93 0.00
N SER A 32 -0.69 7.90 0.41
CA SER A 32 -1.13 9.23 0.86
C SER A 32 -1.67 10.07 -0.30
N GLN A 33 -1.10 9.90 -1.49
CA GLN A 33 -1.47 10.67 -2.68
C GLN A 33 -2.76 10.17 -3.31
N SER A 34 -3.78 11.03 -3.40
CA SER A 34 -5.07 10.69 -3.99
C SER A 34 -4.97 10.34 -5.47
N SER A 35 -4.09 10.99 -6.24
CA SER A 35 -3.86 10.70 -7.67
C SER A 35 -3.44 9.25 -7.92
N ILE A 36 -2.52 8.72 -7.09
CA ILE A 36 -2.07 7.33 -7.16
C ILE A 36 -3.23 6.39 -6.82
N ARG A 37 -3.99 6.68 -5.75
CA ARG A 37 -5.17 5.87 -5.38
C ARG A 37 -6.18 5.76 -6.51
N HIS A 38 -6.55 6.88 -7.13
CA HIS A 38 -7.49 6.86 -8.26
C HIS A 38 -6.95 6.09 -9.47
N TRP A 39 -5.64 6.18 -9.73
CA TRP A 39 -5.03 5.39 -10.80
C TRP A 39 -5.06 3.89 -10.49
N VAL A 40 -4.71 3.49 -9.27
CA VAL A 40 -4.76 2.09 -8.81
C VAL A 40 -6.17 1.53 -8.90
N ILE A 41 -7.18 2.26 -8.43
CA ILE A 41 -8.59 1.83 -8.53
C ILE A 41 -8.96 1.54 -9.98
N ARG A 42 -8.65 2.47 -10.91
CA ARG A 42 -8.94 2.26 -12.34
C ARG A 42 -8.21 1.07 -12.95
N GLN A 43 -6.98 0.78 -12.50
CA GLN A 43 -6.26 -0.41 -12.97
C GLN A 43 -6.87 -1.70 -12.41
N LEU A 44 -7.26 -1.72 -11.14
CA LEU A 44 -7.95 -2.86 -10.54
C LEU A 44 -9.31 -3.13 -11.20
N GLU A 45 -10.04 -2.08 -11.60
CA GLU A 45 -11.30 -2.20 -12.34
C GLU A 45 -11.09 -2.75 -13.76
N LYS A 46 -10.00 -2.37 -14.42
CA LYS A 46 -9.73 -2.72 -15.82
C LYS A 46 -9.06 -4.08 -16.00
N GLU A 47 -8.03 -4.35 -15.20
CA GLU A 47 -7.14 -5.49 -15.35
C GLU A 47 -7.25 -6.47 -14.16
N GLY A 48 -7.91 -6.09 -13.07
CA GLY A 48 -8.01 -6.91 -11.87
C GLY A 48 -6.76 -6.89 -10.99
N GLU A 49 -5.65 -6.29 -11.42
CA GLU A 49 -4.40 -6.25 -10.68
C GLU A 49 -3.50 -5.06 -11.02
N VAL A 50 -2.59 -4.74 -10.09
CA VAL A 50 -1.48 -3.79 -10.24
C VAL A 50 -0.23 -4.36 -9.60
N HIS A 51 0.93 -4.09 -10.20
CA HIS A 51 2.22 -4.59 -9.71
C HIS A 51 3.23 -3.46 -9.56
N GLY A 52 3.98 -3.50 -8.46
CA GLY A 52 5.16 -2.67 -8.25
C GLY A 52 4.90 -1.17 -8.20
N VAL A 53 3.71 -0.75 -7.78
CA VAL A 53 3.34 0.67 -7.70
C VAL A 53 4.08 1.30 -6.54
N GLU A 54 4.93 2.28 -6.83
CA GLU A 54 5.62 3.05 -5.81
C GLU A 54 4.86 4.33 -5.48
N GLY A 55 4.74 4.63 -4.19
CA GLY A 55 4.13 5.87 -3.72
C GLY A 55 4.45 6.13 -2.26
N THR A 56 4.12 7.34 -1.81
CA THR A 56 4.29 7.72 -0.41
C THR A 56 3.11 7.26 0.43
N PHE A 57 3.38 6.88 1.68
CA PHE A 57 2.39 6.58 2.71
C PHE A 57 2.76 7.31 4.00
N GLU A 58 1.77 7.54 4.85
CA GLU A 58 1.97 8.18 6.16
C GLU A 58 1.81 7.15 7.27
N THR A 59 2.79 7.06 8.16
CA THR A 59 2.67 6.24 9.37
C THR A 59 1.68 6.87 10.34
N ARG A 60 1.22 6.11 11.34
CA ARG A 60 0.37 6.64 12.41
C ARG A 60 0.95 7.86 13.13
N GLN A 61 2.27 8.03 13.13
CA GLN A 61 2.94 9.16 13.78
C GLN A 61 3.07 10.39 12.87
N GLY A 62 2.57 10.34 11.63
CA GLY A 62 2.67 11.44 10.66
C GLY A 62 3.98 11.43 9.85
N GLU A 63 4.78 10.36 9.94
CA GLU A 63 6.02 10.24 9.15
C GLU A 63 5.68 9.79 7.72
N GLU A 64 6.14 10.55 6.73
CA GLU A 64 6.04 10.17 5.32
C GLU A 64 7.16 9.18 4.94
N ARG A 65 6.76 8.07 4.31
CA ARG A 65 7.64 6.98 3.87
C ARG A 65 7.27 6.52 2.47
N TRP A 66 8.13 5.70 1.87
CA TRP A 66 7.92 5.13 0.54
C TRP A 66 7.57 3.67 0.62
N ALA A 67 6.53 3.27 -0.10
CA ALA A 67 6.16 1.87 -0.27
C ALA A 67 6.19 1.44 -1.74
N ASN A 68 6.49 0.17 -1.96
CA ASN A 68 6.21 -0.55 -3.19
C ASN A 68 5.05 -1.51 -2.93
N VAL A 69 3.99 -1.41 -3.72
CA VAL A 69 2.72 -2.09 -3.48
C VAL A 69 2.27 -2.83 -4.74
N SER A 70 1.86 -4.08 -4.57
CA SER A 70 1.19 -4.87 -5.62
C SER A 70 -0.13 -5.39 -5.07
N ILE A 71 -1.20 -5.30 -5.84
CA ILE A 71 -2.57 -5.61 -5.40
C ILE A 71 -3.30 -6.34 -6.52
N ARG A 72 -4.07 -7.36 -6.19
CA ARG A 72 -5.01 -8.03 -7.09
C ARG A 72 -6.38 -8.19 -6.44
N THR A 73 -7.41 -8.19 -7.27
CA THR A 73 -8.78 -8.51 -6.89
C THR A 73 -8.98 -10.01 -6.94
N ILE A 74 -9.37 -10.60 -5.82
CA ILE A 74 -9.80 -11.99 -5.74
C ILE A 74 -11.29 -12.05 -5.99
N PHE A 75 -11.71 -12.81 -6.99
CA PHE A 75 -13.11 -13.02 -7.33
C PHE A 75 -13.63 -14.33 -6.71
N ARG A 76 -14.91 -14.36 -6.35
CA ARG A 76 -15.62 -15.58 -5.98
C ARG A 76 -15.95 -16.42 -7.21
N GLU A 77 -16.46 -17.63 -6.99
CA GLU A 77 -16.89 -18.54 -8.08
C GLU A 77 -18.04 -17.96 -8.93
N ASP A 78 -18.83 -17.04 -8.38
CA ASP A 78 -19.91 -16.33 -9.07
C ASP A 78 -19.41 -15.14 -9.93
N GLY A 79 -18.10 -14.85 -9.91
CA GLY A 79 -17.51 -13.72 -10.61
C GLY A 79 -17.57 -12.39 -9.87
N GLU A 80 -18.12 -12.34 -8.65
CA GLU A 80 -18.14 -11.13 -7.82
C GLU A 80 -16.80 -10.90 -7.11
N PRO A 81 -16.36 -9.63 -6.94
CA PRO A 81 -15.16 -9.32 -6.17
C PRO A 81 -15.35 -9.70 -4.69
N SER A 82 -14.46 -10.58 -4.20
CA SER A 82 -14.43 -11.07 -2.83
C SER A 82 -13.65 -10.14 -1.91
N HIS A 83 -12.37 -9.91 -2.24
CA HIS A 83 -11.46 -9.08 -1.47
C HIS A 83 -10.22 -8.72 -2.32
N LEU A 84 -9.44 -7.76 -1.84
CA LEU A 84 -8.13 -7.44 -2.39
C LEU A 84 -7.06 -8.24 -1.65
N GLU A 85 -6.09 -8.75 -2.39
CA GLU A 85 -4.90 -9.38 -1.85
C GLU A 85 -3.66 -8.69 -2.43
N GLY A 86 -2.63 -8.49 -1.63
CA GLY A 86 -1.46 -7.76 -2.09
C GLY A 86 -0.26 -7.79 -1.16
N THR A 87 0.82 -7.19 -1.64
CA THR A 87 2.06 -6.99 -0.89
C THR A 87 2.28 -5.52 -0.65
N PHE A 88 2.77 -5.19 0.54
CA PHE A 88 3.13 -3.85 0.97
C PHE A 88 4.55 -3.89 1.52
N VAL A 89 5.49 -3.27 0.82
CA VAL A 89 6.92 -3.29 1.17
C VAL A 89 7.40 -1.86 1.37
N ASP A 90 7.89 -1.56 2.58
CA ASP A 90 8.58 -0.29 2.84
C ASP A 90 9.91 -0.28 2.07
N VAL A 91 10.09 0.72 1.20
CA VAL A 91 11.29 0.91 0.36
C VAL A 91 12.00 2.22 0.69
N THR A 92 11.70 2.84 1.83
CA THR A 92 12.27 4.13 2.26
C THR A 92 13.79 4.04 2.37
N GLU A 93 14.33 3.06 3.10
CA GLU A 93 15.78 2.87 3.22
C GLU A 93 16.46 2.62 1.87
N ARG A 94 15.79 1.87 0.98
CA ARG A 94 16.30 1.58 -0.37
C ARG A 94 16.41 2.86 -1.20
N ARG A 95 15.37 3.70 -1.16
CA ARG A 95 15.34 4.99 -1.86
C ARG A 95 16.41 5.95 -1.35
N GLN A 96 16.51 6.10 -0.03
CA GLN A 96 17.52 6.95 0.60
C GLN A 96 18.94 6.52 0.24
N ARG A 97 19.22 5.21 0.18
CA ARG A 97 20.53 4.71 -0.23
C ARG A 97 20.84 5.04 -1.69
N GLN A 98 19.87 4.88 -2.58
CA GLN A 98 20.02 5.19 -4.01
C GLN A 98 20.22 6.69 -4.27
N GLU A 99 19.58 7.56 -3.48
CA GLU A 99 19.77 9.01 -3.60
C GLU A 99 21.17 9.43 -3.14
N ILE A 100 21.66 8.90 -2.02
CA ILE A 100 23.02 9.16 -1.54
C ILE A 100 24.09 8.70 -2.54
N GLU A 101 23.87 7.57 -3.21
CA GLU A 101 24.79 7.07 -4.25
C GLU A 101 24.82 7.99 -5.47
N LYS A 102 23.67 8.51 -5.92
CA LYS A 102 23.59 9.43 -7.06
C LYS A 102 24.18 10.81 -6.80
N GLU A 103 24.13 11.30 -5.56
CA GLU A 103 24.75 12.59 -5.20
C GLU A 103 26.28 12.51 -5.08
N ARG A 104 26.85 11.30 -5.07
CA ARG A 104 28.29 11.07 -4.98
C ARG A 104 28.97 10.86 -6.34
N GLU A 105 28.21 10.81 -7.43
CA GLU A 105 28.70 10.80 -8.82
C GLU A 105 28.72 12.22 -9.41
#